data_AF-A0A9W4S1Z4-F1
#
_entry.id   AF-A0A9W4S1Z4-F1
#
_cell.length_a   1.000
_cell.length_b   1.000
_cell.length_c   1.000
_cell.angle_alpha   90.00
_cell.angle_beta   90.00
_cell.angle_gamma   90.00
#
_symmetry.space_group_name_H-M   'P 1'
#
loop_
_entity.id
_entity.type
_entity.pdbx_description
1 polymer ?
#
loop_
_entity_poly.entity_id
_entity_poly.type
_entity_poly.pdbx_seq_one_letter_code
_entity_poly.pdbx_strand_id
1 'polypeptide(L)'
;MAQTTSPALSDIIFPTTANHNFSHILTDLKRSNLSIANRLRSCKQDAEFVKEVATCYYRPLVANERCGSWYVRPEEKAASAYFKSTDGHTNAWKFSTRRLNLHLLEIIGKHDGCIIVDSTRRGKRMPDALSKTIPVWCTVLNMALFPDHPKSSLLHTPPNVVSASEHSQIAALLPSFVASLKALNLDLSTARAHISKPLRPFWITQETSLSETSTVFDDHHPVICLTSSRRVAGTELS
;
A
#
# COMPACT_ATOMS: atom_id res chain seq x y z
N MET A 1 -3.74 16.74 -23.55
CA MET A 1 -2.43 16.18 -23.93
C MET A 1 -2.63 14.71 -24.26
N ALA A 2 -2.15 14.25 -25.41
CA ALA A 2 -2.42 12.91 -25.94
C ALA A 2 -1.81 11.83 -25.02
N GLN A 3 -2.64 10.91 -24.53
CA GLN A 3 -2.20 9.71 -23.82
C GLN A 3 -1.42 8.84 -24.80
N THR A 4 -0.11 8.69 -24.61
CA THR A 4 0.67 7.66 -25.30
C THR A 4 0.36 6.31 -24.65
N THR A 5 -0.71 5.67 -25.12
CA THR A 5 -1.00 4.26 -24.84
C THR A 5 0.10 3.41 -25.46
N SER A 6 0.82 2.64 -24.65
CA SER A 6 1.69 1.56 -25.14
C SER A 6 0.85 0.65 -26.05
N PRO A 7 1.32 0.31 -27.27
CA PRO A 7 0.53 -0.49 -28.21
C PRO A 7 0.15 -1.83 -27.58
N ALA A 8 -1.12 -2.20 -27.70
CA ALA A 8 -1.56 -3.53 -27.32
C ALA A 8 -1.05 -4.54 -28.35
N LEU A 9 -0.92 -5.80 -27.94
CA LEU A 9 -0.39 -6.86 -28.81
C LEU A 9 -1.28 -7.10 -30.05
N SER A 10 -2.55 -6.70 -29.96
CA SER A 10 -3.54 -6.68 -31.06
C SER A 10 -3.27 -5.62 -32.12
N ASP A 11 -2.50 -4.58 -31.78
CA ASP A 11 -2.35 -3.38 -32.62
C ASP A 11 -1.14 -3.48 -33.55
N ILE A 12 -0.39 -4.58 -33.45
CA ILE A 12 0.81 -4.81 -34.24
C ILE A 12 0.45 -5.71 -35.43
N ILE A 13 0.44 -5.12 -36.63
CA ILE A 13 0.23 -5.85 -37.88
C ILE A 13 1.54 -6.56 -38.26
N PHE A 14 1.53 -7.89 -38.28
CA PHE A 14 2.71 -8.70 -38.61
C PHE A 14 2.59 -9.39 -39.98
N PRO A 15 3.69 -9.48 -40.76
CA PRO A 15 3.75 -10.26 -41.99
C PRO A 15 3.53 -11.76 -41.72
N THR A 16 2.72 -12.43 -42.55
CA THR A 16 2.33 -13.85 -42.44
C THR A 16 3.50 -14.85 -42.44
N THR A 17 4.69 -14.44 -42.88
CA THR A 17 5.93 -15.25 -42.87
C THR A 17 6.61 -15.36 -41.50
N ALA A 18 6.21 -14.57 -40.50
CA ALA A 18 6.82 -14.56 -39.16
C ALA A 18 6.30 -15.68 -38.22
N ASN A 19 5.31 -16.46 -38.63
CA ASN A 19 4.63 -17.43 -37.76
C ASN A 19 5.54 -18.54 -37.20
N HIS A 20 6.64 -18.91 -37.88
CA HIS A 20 7.57 -19.94 -37.38
C HIS A 20 8.55 -19.45 -36.30
N ASN A 21 8.78 -18.14 -36.17
CA ASN A 21 9.70 -17.56 -35.17
C ASN A 21 8.97 -16.87 -34.01
N PHE A 22 7.64 -16.92 -33.98
CA PHE A 22 6.83 -16.17 -33.02
C PHE A 22 7.09 -16.57 -31.56
N SER A 23 7.17 -17.87 -31.29
CA SER A 23 7.48 -18.39 -29.95
C SER A 23 8.88 -17.97 -29.48
N HIS A 24 9.86 -17.96 -30.39
CA HIS A 24 11.23 -17.56 -30.10
C HIS A 24 11.32 -16.05 -29.82
N ILE A 25 10.70 -15.21 -30.67
CA ILE A 25 10.66 -13.75 -30.51
C ILE A 25 9.96 -13.37 -29.20
N LEU A 26 8.83 -14.00 -28.87
CA LEU A 26 8.13 -13.76 -27.59
C LEU A 26 8.98 -14.21 -26.39
N THR A 27 9.72 -15.29 -26.52
CA THR A 27 10.61 -15.79 -25.46
C THR A 27 11.79 -14.83 -25.25
N ASP A 28 12.38 -14.31 -26.33
CA ASP A 28 13.46 -13.33 -26.27
C ASP A 28 12.97 -11.97 -25.75
N LEU A 29 11.76 -11.55 -26.11
CA LEU A 29 11.10 -10.37 -25.54
C LEU A 29 10.83 -10.55 -24.04
N LYS A 30 10.36 -11.72 -23.60
CA LYS A 30 10.21 -12.03 -22.17
C LYS A 30 11.55 -12.02 -21.46
N ARG A 31 12.58 -12.63 -22.04
CA ARG A 31 13.94 -12.69 -21.46
C ARG A 31 14.56 -11.30 -21.33
N SER A 32 14.44 -10.47 -22.37
CA SER A 32 14.93 -9.09 -22.36
C SER A 32 14.18 -8.20 -21.37
N ASN A 33 12.84 -8.31 -21.28
CA ASN A 33 12.05 -7.61 -20.26
C ASN A 33 12.43 -7.99 -18.82
N LEU A 34 12.85 -9.24 -18.60
CA LEU A 34 13.31 -9.74 -17.31
C LEU A 34 14.82 -9.58 -17.09
N SER A 35 15.54 -8.88 -17.98
CA SER A 35 16.96 -8.60 -17.83
C SER A 35 17.27 -7.79 -16.56
N ILE A 36 18.47 -7.96 -16.03
CA ILE A 36 18.93 -7.23 -14.84
C ILE A 36 18.85 -5.72 -15.06
N ALA A 37 19.28 -5.23 -16.22
CA ALA A 37 19.23 -3.82 -16.56
C ALA A 37 17.80 -3.25 -16.51
N ASN A 38 16.82 -3.97 -17.08
CA ASN A 38 15.42 -3.54 -17.05
C ASN A 38 14.83 -3.59 -15.64
N ARG A 39 15.18 -4.60 -14.84
CA ARG A 39 14.75 -4.69 -13.43
C ARG A 39 15.31 -3.53 -12.61
N LEU A 40 16.59 -3.22 -12.75
CA LEU A 40 17.24 -2.10 -12.04
C LEU A 40 16.64 -0.75 -12.47
N ARG A 41 16.39 -0.55 -13.77
CA ARG A 41 15.70 0.65 -14.26
C ARG A 41 14.30 0.78 -13.69
N SER A 42 13.55 -0.32 -13.63
CA SER A 42 12.21 -0.34 -13.00
C SER A 42 12.28 0.01 -11.52
N CYS A 43 13.21 -0.57 -10.75
CA CYS A 43 13.38 -0.23 -9.34
C CYS A 43 13.71 1.25 -9.14
N LYS A 44 14.57 1.82 -10.01
CA LYS A 44 14.91 3.24 -9.97
C LYS A 44 13.67 4.12 -10.24
N GLN A 45 12.89 3.82 -11.27
CA GLN A 45 11.66 4.55 -11.59
C GLN A 45 10.64 4.47 -10.46
N ASP A 46 10.43 3.28 -9.89
CA ASP A 46 9.53 3.09 -8.75
C ASP A 46 10.00 3.90 -7.52
N ALA A 47 11.31 3.98 -7.27
CA ALA A 47 11.87 4.80 -6.19
C ALA A 47 11.75 6.32 -6.45
N GLU A 48 11.88 6.75 -7.70
CA GLU A 48 11.65 8.15 -8.11
C GLU A 48 10.19 8.56 -7.88
N PHE A 49 9.24 7.69 -8.25
CA PHE A 49 7.83 7.90 -7.96
C PHE A 49 7.53 8.01 -6.45
N VAL A 50 8.15 7.15 -5.62
CA VAL A 50 8.01 7.24 -4.16
C VAL A 50 8.46 8.61 -3.63
N LYS A 51 9.57 9.14 -4.16
CA LYS A 51 10.07 10.47 -3.81
C LYS A 51 9.13 11.59 -4.26
N GLU A 52 8.57 11.47 -5.46
CA GLU A 52 7.58 12.43 -5.98
C GLU A 52 6.35 12.50 -5.06
N VAL A 53 5.79 11.36 -4.66
CA VAL A 53 4.66 11.30 -3.72
C VAL A 53 5.03 11.92 -2.37
N ALA A 54 6.22 11.65 -1.82
CA ALA A 54 6.68 12.28 -0.59
C ALA A 54 6.73 13.80 -0.69
N THR A 55 7.15 14.31 -1.85
CA THR A 55 7.23 15.76 -2.14
C THR A 55 5.83 16.38 -2.23
N CYS A 56 4.88 15.73 -2.91
CA CYS A 56 3.52 16.26 -3.08
C CYS A 56 2.71 16.32 -1.76
N TYR A 57 2.94 15.37 -0.86
CA TYR A 57 2.12 15.23 0.36
C TYR A 57 2.84 15.71 1.63
N TYR A 58 4.13 16.03 1.57
CA TYR A 58 4.92 16.52 2.70
C TYR A 58 4.87 15.62 3.94
N ARG A 59 4.87 14.30 3.73
CA ARG A 59 4.78 13.31 4.82
C ARG A 59 6.00 12.40 4.85
N PRO A 60 6.40 11.94 6.05
CA PRO A 60 7.56 11.07 6.22
C PRO A 60 7.32 9.70 5.56
N LEU A 61 8.38 9.19 4.90
CA LEU A 61 8.38 7.88 4.28
C LEU A 61 8.65 6.78 5.32
N VAL A 62 7.74 5.81 5.36
CA VAL A 62 7.82 4.61 6.19
C VAL A 62 7.95 3.41 5.27
N ALA A 63 9.08 2.72 5.33
CA ALA A 63 9.29 1.52 4.52
C ALA A 63 8.61 0.32 5.20
N ASN A 64 7.66 -0.33 4.53
CA ASN A 64 7.23 -1.65 4.97
C ASN A 64 8.33 -2.66 4.66
N GLU A 65 8.91 -3.32 5.67
CA GLU A 65 10.07 -4.21 5.54
C GLU A 65 9.81 -5.50 4.74
N ARG A 66 8.61 -5.66 4.18
CA ARG A 66 8.32 -6.72 3.20
C ARG A 66 8.94 -6.43 1.85
N CYS A 67 8.59 -5.30 1.23
CA CYS A 67 9.13 -4.88 -0.06
C CYS A 67 9.43 -3.38 -0.14
N GLY A 68 8.85 -2.54 0.73
CA GLY A 68 9.01 -1.08 0.70
C GLY A 68 10.45 -0.58 0.76
N SER A 69 11.31 -1.26 1.52
CA SER A 69 12.73 -0.87 1.67
C SER A 69 13.53 -0.93 0.36
N TRP A 70 13.03 -1.56 -0.70
CA TRP A 70 13.65 -1.50 -2.03
C TRP A 70 13.47 -0.15 -2.74
N TYR A 71 12.46 0.63 -2.34
CA TYR A 71 12.03 1.83 -3.07
C TYR A 71 12.16 3.11 -2.24
N VAL A 72 12.31 3.01 -0.92
CA VAL A 72 12.61 4.15 -0.05
C VAL A 72 14.12 4.30 0.06
N ARG A 73 14.66 5.47 -0.30
CA ARG A 73 16.09 5.75 -0.18
C ARG A 73 16.49 5.80 1.30
N PRO A 74 17.65 5.24 1.71
CA PRO A 74 18.05 5.21 3.12
C PRO A 74 18.04 6.58 3.80
N GLU A 75 18.48 7.62 3.09
CA GLU A 75 18.53 9.01 3.58
C GLU A 75 17.15 9.69 3.69
N GLU A 76 16.13 9.17 3.00
CA GLU A 76 14.75 9.67 3.02
C GLU A 76 13.84 8.82 3.94
N LYS A 77 14.35 7.70 4.48
CA LYS A 77 13.59 6.76 5.30
C LYS A 77 13.43 7.29 6.72
N ALA A 78 12.21 7.67 7.07
CA ALA A 78 11.92 8.19 8.40
C ALA A 78 11.64 7.08 9.43
N ALA A 79 11.03 5.97 8.99
CA ALA A 79 10.81 4.81 9.85
C ALA A 79 10.67 3.49 9.05
N SER A 80 10.63 2.40 9.80
CA SER A 80 10.32 1.06 9.31
C SER A 80 8.98 0.58 9.86
N ALA A 81 8.25 -0.22 9.10
CA ALA A 81 7.05 -0.90 9.55
C ALA A 81 7.03 -2.37 9.11
N TYR A 82 6.16 -3.18 9.72
CA TYR A 82 6.03 -4.59 9.39
C TYR A 82 4.56 -5.00 9.15
N PHE A 83 4.05 -4.49 8.04
CA PHE A 83 2.87 -4.86 7.26
C PHE A 83 2.92 -6.26 6.63
N LYS A 84 2.31 -7.32 7.16
CA LYS A 84 2.29 -8.62 6.43
C LYS A 84 1.00 -8.80 5.62
N SER A 85 1.16 -9.01 4.31
CA SER A 85 0.03 -9.25 3.39
C SER A 85 -0.81 -10.48 3.73
N THR A 86 -0.22 -11.53 4.31
CA THR A 86 -0.99 -12.74 4.70
C THR A 86 -2.02 -12.46 5.78
N ASP A 87 -1.84 -11.40 6.57
CA ASP A 87 -2.79 -10.99 7.61
C ASP A 87 -4.00 -10.26 6.98
N GLY A 88 -3.95 -9.97 5.68
CA GLY A 88 -5.04 -9.42 4.88
C GLY A 88 -5.60 -10.40 3.84
N HIS A 89 -5.18 -11.66 3.84
CA HIS A 89 -5.70 -12.65 2.90
C HIS A 89 -7.17 -12.98 3.16
N THR A 90 -7.90 -13.25 2.08
CA THR A 90 -9.31 -13.62 2.15
C THR A 90 -9.52 -14.83 3.05
N ASN A 91 -10.51 -14.76 3.94
CA ASN A 91 -10.81 -15.76 4.97
C ASN A 91 -9.71 -16.00 6.02
N ALA A 92 -8.66 -15.17 6.06
CA ALA A 92 -7.55 -15.28 6.98
C ALA A 92 -7.12 -13.92 7.58
N TRP A 93 -8.04 -12.95 7.62
CA TRP A 93 -7.79 -11.61 8.16
C TRP A 93 -7.40 -11.67 9.64
N LYS A 94 -6.32 -10.98 10.00
CA LYS A 94 -5.75 -11.01 11.35
C LYS A 94 -5.23 -9.64 11.74
N PHE A 95 -5.42 -9.28 13.00
CA PHE A 95 -4.67 -8.23 13.67
C PHE A 95 -3.46 -8.84 14.39
N SER A 96 -2.24 -8.37 14.08
CA SER A 96 -1.05 -8.95 14.70
C SER A 96 -0.76 -8.35 16.07
N THR A 97 -0.91 -9.15 17.12
CA THR A 97 -0.52 -8.78 18.49
C THR A 97 0.99 -8.73 18.75
N ARG A 98 1.80 -9.23 17.81
CA ARG A 98 3.28 -9.21 17.90
C ARG A 98 3.92 -8.06 17.13
N ARG A 99 3.25 -7.56 16.09
CA ARG A 99 3.78 -6.57 15.14
C ARG A 99 2.83 -5.39 15.10
N LEU A 100 2.78 -4.70 16.23
CA LEU A 100 1.77 -3.68 16.49
C LEU A 100 2.04 -2.35 15.77
N ASN A 101 3.30 -2.08 15.37
CA ASN A 101 3.71 -0.83 14.72
C ASN A 101 3.30 0.46 15.47
N LEU A 102 3.15 0.41 16.81
CA LEU A 102 2.71 1.56 17.62
C LEU A 102 3.70 2.73 17.60
N HIS A 103 4.98 2.45 17.34
CA HIS A 103 6.01 3.48 17.17
C HIS A 103 5.70 4.45 16.01
N LEU A 104 4.85 4.05 15.06
CA LEU A 104 4.39 4.93 13.99
C LEU A 104 3.47 6.06 14.49
N LEU A 105 2.86 5.92 15.67
CA LEU A 105 1.95 6.95 16.19
C LEU A 105 2.70 8.25 16.51
N GLU A 106 3.94 8.16 17.02
CA GLU A 106 4.77 9.34 17.29
C GLU A 106 5.08 10.11 16.01
N ILE A 107 5.50 9.42 14.95
CA ILE A 107 5.83 10.06 13.68
C ILE A 107 4.59 10.62 12.98
N ILE A 108 3.47 9.88 13.04
CA ILE A 108 2.18 10.34 12.51
C ILE A 108 1.73 11.61 13.25
N GLY A 109 1.85 11.65 14.57
CA GLY A 109 1.49 12.80 15.38
C GLY A 109 2.29 14.06 15.04
N LYS A 110 3.61 13.92 14.90
CA LYS A 110 4.52 15.04 14.59
C LYS A 110 4.34 15.62 13.19
N HIS A 111 3.96 14.78 12.23
CA HIS A 111 3.89 15.15 10.82
C HIS A 111 2.47 15.17 10.25
N ASP A 112 1.44 15.00 11.10
CA ASP A 112 0.05 14.87 10.68
C ASP A 112 -0.14 13.77 9.61
N GLY A 113 0.43 12.59 9.84
CA GLY A 113 0.35 11.46 8.91
C GLY A 113 1.70 10.89 8.48
N CYS A 114 1.64 9.87 7.63
CA CYS A 114 2.82 9.22 7.06
C CYS A 114 2.51 8.56 5.71
N ILE A 115 3.55 8.21 4.97
CA ILE A 115 3.45 7.42 3.73
C ILE A 115 4.08 6.05 3.96
N ILE A 116 3.27 5.00 3.93
CA ILE A 116 3.73 3.62 4.05
C ILE A 116 3.91 3.04 2.66
N VAL A 117 5.16 2.71 2.32
CA VAL A 117 5.53 2.21 0.99
C VAL A 117 5.59 0.69 1.00
N ASP A 118 4.95 0.08 0.02
CA ASP A 118 5.08 -1.35 -0.27
C ASP A 118 4.90 -1.61 -1.77
N SER A 119 5.16 -2.84 -2.21
CA SER A 119 4.90 -3.25 -3.59
C SER A 119 4.21 -4.60 -3.66
N THR A 120 3.61 -4.89 -4.80
CA THR A 120 3.04 -6.20 -5.11
C THR A 120 3.59 -6.72 -6.43
N ARG A 121 3.66 -8.05 -6.55
CA ARG A 121 3.92 -8.75 -7.80
C ARG A 121 2.62 -9.34 -8.35
N ARG A 122 2.67 -9.93 -9.54
CA ARG A 122 1.62 -10.80 -10.13
C ARG A 122 0.28 -10.09 -10.41
N GLY A 123 0.29 -8.98 -11.12
CA GLY A 123 -0.94 -8.38 -11.67
C GLY A 123 -1.91 -7.76 -10.65
N LYS A 124 -1.68 -7.88 -9.33
CA LYS A 124 -2.46 -7.17 -8.31
C LYS A 124 -2.27 -5.65 -8.44
N ARG A 125 -3.34 -4.89 -8.21
CA ARG A 125 -3.29 -3.41 -8.16
C ARG A 125 -2.49 -2.89 -6.96
N MET A 126 -2.60 -3.58 -5.82
CA MET A 126 -1.90 -3.24 -4.58
C MET A 126 -1.77 -4.49 -3.69
N PRO A 127 -0.77 -4.55 -2.80
CA PRO A 127 -0.62 -5.66 -1.87
C PRO A 127 -1.72 -5.65 -0.80
N ASP A 128 -2.07 -6.84 -0.29
CA ASP A 128 -3.07 -7.00 0.78
C ASP A 128 -2.67 -6.29 2.08
N ALA A 129 -1.37 -6.07 2.29
CA ALA A 129 -0.87 -5.25 3.40
C ALA A 129 -1.43 -3.81 3.35
N LEU A 130 -1.44 -3.20 2.16
CA LEU A 130 -1.91 -1.83 1.94
C LEU A 130 -3.45 -1.75 1.82
N SER A 131 -4.08 -2.75 1.21
CA SER A 131 -5.54 -2.73 0.95
C SER A 131 -6.40 -3.18 2.13
N LYS A 132 -5.85 -4.01 3.03
CA LYS A 132 -6.61 -4.65 4.12
C LYS A 132 -5.88 -4.61 5.47
N THR A 133 -4.61 -5.02 5.55
CA THR A 133 -3.91 -5.10 6.85
C THR A 133 -3.76 -3.73 7.52
N ILE A 134 -3.30 -2.70 6.80
CA ILE A 134 -3.17 -1.33 7.32
C ILE A 134 -4.55 -0.73 7.64
N PRO A 135 -5.58 -0.85 6.80
CA PRO A 135 -6.95 -0.48 7.16
C PRO A 135 -7.48 -1.09 8.46
N VAL A 136 -7.29 -2.39 8.65
CA VAL A 136 -7.65 -3.08 9.90
C VAL A 136 -6.86 -2.49 11.06
N TRP A 137 -5.56 -2.29 10.89
CA TRP A 137 -4.71 -1.68 11.92
C TRP A 137 -5.18 -0.28 12.32
N CYS A 138 -5.44 0.60 11.35
CA CYS A 138 -5.95 1.95 11.60
C CYS A 138 -7.27 1.89 12.39
N THR A 139 -8.20 1.05 11.96
CA THR A 139 -9.54 0.96 12.56
C THR A 139 -9.47 0.39 13.98
N VAL A 140 -8.68 -0.67 14.21
CA VAL A 140 -8.49 -1.25 15.55
C VAL A 140 -7.87 -0.24 16.51
N LEU A 141 -6.86 0.52 16.07
CA LEU A 141 -6.28 1.58 16.89
C LEU A 141 -7.26 2.72 17.14
N ASN A 142 -8.03 3.13 16.14
CA ASN A 142 -9.06 4.17 16.31
C ASN A 142 -10.09 3.76 17.36
N MET A 143 -10.62 2.53 17.30
CA MET A 143 -11.56 2.01 18.28
C MET A 143 -10.96 1.93 19.69
N ALA A 144 -9.66 1.67 19.81
CA ALA A 144 -8.98 1.55 21.10
C ALA A 144 -8.59 2.92 21.69
N LEU A 145 -8.17 3.87 20.86
CA LEU A 145 -7.60 5.16 21.26
C LEU A 145 -8.65 6.29 21.27
N PHE A 146 -9.71 6.18 20.46
CA PHE A 146 -10.77 7.18 20.31
C PHE A 146 -12.16 6.53 20.42
N PRO A 147 -12.49 5.84 21.53
CA PRO A 147 -13.75 5.09 21.65
C PRO A 147 -15.00 5.97 21.48
N ASP A 148 -14.93 7.24 21.92
CA ASP A 148 -16.04 8.19 21.84
C ASP A 148 -16.17 8.88 20.48
N HIS A 149 -15.20 8.67 19.57
CA HIS A 149 -15.24 9.29 18.25
C HIS A 149 -16.20 8.52 17.32
N PRO A 150 -17.17 9.18 16.67
CA PRO A 150 -18.24 8.51 15.92
C PRO A 150 -17.75 7.68 14.73
N LYS A 151 -16.58 8.04 14.17
CA LYS A 151 -15.96 7.32 13.04
C LYS A 151 -14.90 6.30 13.45
N SER A 152 -14.72 6.04 14.75
CA SER A 152 -13.63 5.18 15.24
C SER A 152 -13.73 3.73 14.75
N SER A 153 -14.94 3.21 14.62
CA SER A 153 -15.24 1.87 14.12
C SER A 153 -15.37 1.78 12.60
N LEU A 154 -15.24 2.91 11.87
CA LEU A 154 -15.42 2.94 10.42
C LEU A 154 -14.19 2.34 9.72
N LEU A 155 -14.36 1.15 9.15
CA LEU A 155 -13.37 0.53 8.29
C LEU A 155 -13.31 1.28 6.95
N HIS A 156 -12.09 1.54 6.46
CA HIS A 156 -11.87 2.12 5.13
C HIS A 156 -11.04 1.17 4.29
N THR A 157 -11.62 0.60 3.23
CA THR A 157 -10.90 -0.22 2.24
C THR A 157 -11.06 0.32 0.83
N PRO A 158 -10.10 0.09 -0.09
CA PRO A 158 -10.21 0.57 -1.46
C PRO A 158 -11.26 -0.24 -2.24
N PRO A 159 -12.38 0.36 -2.71
CA PRO A 159 -13.52 -0.37 -3.28
C PRO A 159 -13.22 -1.04 -4.63
N ASN A 160 -12.19 -0.58 -5.33
CA ASN A 160 -11.70 -1.16 -6.58
C ASN A 160 -10.79 -2.39 -6.37
N VAL A 161 -10.52 -2.78 -5.12
CA VAL A 161 -9.64 -3.91 -4.75
C VAL A 161 -10.31 -4.84 -3.74
N VAL A 162 -11.07 -4.30 -2.79
CA VAL A 162 -11.78 -5.05 -1.75
C VAL A 162 -13.28 -4.96 -2.02
N SER A 163 -13.92 -6.10 -2.23
CA SER A 163 -15.37 -6.15 -2.48
C SER A 163 -16.18 -5.75 -1.25
N ALA A 164 -17.42 -5.31 -1.43
CA ALA A 164 -18.32 -4.95 -0.32
C ALA A 164 -18.61 -6.13 0.63
N SER A 165 -18.66 -7.36 0.10
CA SER A 165 -18.79 -8.58 0.91
C SER A 165 -17.55 -8.81 1.76
N GLU A 166 -16.37 -8.72 1.16
CA GLU A 166 -15.09 -8.87 1.88
C GLU A 166 -14.93 -7.80 2.96
N HIS A 167 -15.25 -6.55 2.63
CA HIS A 167 -15.25 -5.44 3.57
C HIS A 167 -16.13 -5.72 4.79
N SER A 168 -17.38 -6.15 4.57
CA SER A 168 -18.33 -6.45 5.65
C SER A 168 -17.84 -7.59 6.54
N GLN A 169 -17.24 -8.64 5.96
CA GLN A 169 -16.65 -9.75 6.71
C GLN A 169 -15.47 -9.31 7.58
N ILE A 170 -14.59 -8.45 7.05
CA ILE A 170 -13.49 -7.87 7.83
C ILE A 170 -14.04 -7.00 8.97
N ALA A 171 -15.02 -6.14 8.69
CA ALA A 171 -15.62 -5.25 9.67
C ALA A 171 -16.23 -6.02 10.86
N ALA A 172 -16.89 -7.16 10.59
CA ALA A 172 -17.44 -8.03 11.62
C ALA A 172 -16.37 -8.62 12.58
N LEU A 173 -15.10 -8.72 12.16
CA LEU A 173 -14.00 -9.22 12.98
C LEU A 173 -13.35 -8.16 13.87
N LEU A 174 -13.54 -6.86 13.58
CA LEU A 174 -12.88 -5.76 14.28
C LEU A 174 -13.05 -5.80 15.81
N PRO A 175 -14.24 -6.09 16.39
CA PRO A 175 -14.39 -6.17 17.83
C PRO A 175 -13.47 -7.23 18.47
N SER A 176 -13.28 -8.38 17.81
CA SER A 176 -12.39 -9.44 18.29
C SER A 176 -10.91 -9.03 18.27
N PHE A 177 -10.52 -8.21 17.29
CA PHE A 177 -9.17 -7.66 17.19
C PHE A 177 -8.90 -6.60 18.25
N VAL A 178 -9.87 -5.72 18.53
CA VAL A 178 -9.79 -4.77 19.64
C VAL A 178 -9.68 -5.49 20.99
N ALA A 179 -10.47 -6.55 21.19
CA ALA A 179 -10.37 -7.38 22.40
C ALA A 179 -8.97 -8.02 22.53
N SER A 180 -8.41 -8.53 21.41
CA SER A 180 -7.05 -9.09 21.39
C SER A 180 -5.97 -8.06 21.70
N LEU A 181 -6.12 -6.81 21.23
CA LEU A 181 -5.22 -5.71 21.57
C LEU A 181 -5.30 -5.35 23.06
N LYS A 182 -6.52 -5.22 23.60
CA LYS A 182 -6.74 -4.90 25.02
C LYS A 182 -6.19 -5.99 25.95
N ALA A 183 -6.29 -7.26 25.55
CA ALA A 183 -5.75 -8.39 26.31
C ALA A 183 -4.23 -8.37 26.46
N LEU A 184 -3.50 -7.56 25.68
CA LEU A 184 -2.05 -7.35 25.86
C LEU A 184 -1.72 -6.49 27.08
N ASN A 185 -2.70 -5.82 27.70
CA ASN A 185 -2.52 -4.94 28.86
C ASN A 185 -1.43 -3.88 28.65
N LEU A 186 -1.39 -3.29 27.45
CA LEU A 186 -0.46 -2.22 27.11
C LEU A 186 -0.96 -0.88 27.69
N ASP A 187 -0.03 -0.01 28.06
CA ASP A 187 -0.36 1.39 28.32
C ASP A 187 -0.66 2.11 27.00
N LEU A 188 -1.95 2.15 26.65
CA LEU A 188 -2.42 2.87 25.46
C LEU A 188 -2.53 4.39 25.69
N SER A 189 -2.34 4.89 26.91
CA SER A 189 -2.41 6.33 27.18
C SER A 189 -1.23 7.07 26.53
N THR A 190 -0.03 6.50 26.62
CA THR A 190 1.17 7.01 25.92
C THR A 190 0.97 7.00 24.41
N ALA A 191 0.44 5.90 23.85
CA ALA A 191 0.11 5.81 22.43
C ALA A 191 -0.93 6.85 22.00
N ARG A 192 -1.95 7.08 22.82
CA ARG A 192 -2.99 8.09 22.60
C ARG A 192 -2.46 9.52 22.64
N ALA A 193 -1.47 9.80 23.48
CA ALA A 193 -0.87 11.13 23.61
C ALA A 193 -0.12 11.58 22.35
N HIS A 194 0.36 10.64 21.53
CA HIS A 194 1.07 10.96 20.29
C HIS A 194 0.17 11.51 19.19
N ILE A 195 -1.12 11.13 19.13
CA ILE A 195 -2.01 11.52 18.05
C ILE A 195 -3.26 12.22 18.56
N SER A 196 -3.67 13.29 17.89
CA SER A 196 -4.83 14.11 18.30
C SER A 196 -6.13 13.69 17.62
N LYS A 197 -6.03 13.04 16.47
CA LYS A 197 -7.14 12.62 15.61
C LYS A 197 -7.04 11.13 15.27
N PRO A 198 -8.16 10.47 14.92
CA PRO A 198 -8.11 9.11 14.40
C PRO A 198 -7.32 9.01 13.09
N LEU A 199 -6.83 7.81 12.80
CA LEU A 199 -6.09 7.47 11.59
C LEU A 199 -7.05 7.19 10.43
N ARG A 200 -6.70 7.58 9.21
CA ARG A 200 -7.47 7.20 8.02
C ARG A 200 -6.56 6.76 6.89
N PRO A 201 -6.70 5.53 6.37
CA PRO A 201 -5.92 5.09 5.22
C PRO A 201 -6.35 5.84 3.95
N PHE A 202 -5.37 6.13 3.10
CA PHE A 202 -5.53 6.74 1.78
C PHE A 202 -4.60 6.01 0.79
N TRP A 203 -5.02 5.73 -0.44
CA TRP A 203 -4.24 4.88 -1.36
C TRP A 203 -3.72 5.66 -2.55
N ILE A 204 -2.42 5.48 -2.83
CA ILE A 204 -1.76 6.04 -4.00
C ILE A 204 -1.11 4.90 -4.78
N THR A 205 -1.28 4.95 -6.10
CA THR A 205 -0.65 4.05 -7.08
C THR A 205 -0.01 4.89 -8.18
N GLN A 206 0.80 4.26 -9.03
CA GLN A 206 1.37 4.88 -10.23
C GLN A 206 0.33 5.44 -11.22
N GLU A 207 -0.94 5.02 -11.12
CA GLU A 207 -2.04 5.52 -11.95
C GLU A 207 -2.71 6.75 -11.33
N THR A 208 -2.34 7.13 -10.10
CA THR A 208 -2.94 8.25 -9.38
C THR A 208 -2.38 9.56 -9.89
N SER A 209 -3.26 10.49 -10.31
CA SER A 209 -2.84 11.86 -10.61
C SER A 209 -2.47 12.54 -9.30
N LEU A 210 -1.21 12.93 -9.18
CA LEU A 210 -0.71 13.61 -7.99
C LEU A 210 -1.07 15.10 -8.05
N SER A 211 -1.44 15.65 -6.92
CA SER A 211 -1.61 17.09 -6.72
C SER A 211 -0.98 17.43 -5.39
N GLU A 212 -0.18 18.50 -5.38
CA GLU A 212 0.49 18.96 -4.18
C GLU A 212 -0.55 19.42 -3.16
N THR A 213 -0.51 18.83 -1.95
CA THR A 213 -1.38 19.23 -0.86
C THR A 213 -0.74 18.90 0.48
N SER A 214 -0.79 19.86 1.40
CA SER A 214 -0.40 19.66 2.78
C SER A 214 -1.54 19.08 3.63
N THR A 215 -2.80 19.22 3.19
CA THR A 215 -3.99 18.77 3.91
C THR A 215 -4.72 17.69 3.10
N VAL A 216 -4.67 16.45 3.60
CA VAL A 216 -5.37 15.30 2.99
C VAL A 216 -6.77 15.14 3.60
N PHE A 217 -6.86 15.23 4.93
CA PHE A 217 -8.10 15.18 5.68
C PHE A 217 -8.06 16.21 6.81
N ASP A 218 -9.18 16.88 7.08
CA ASP A 218 -9.28 17.84 8.18
C ASP A 218 -9.43 17.15 9.54
N ASP A 219 -10.13 16.01 9.56
CA ASP A 219 -10.59 15.31 10.78
C ASP A 219 -9.82 14.02 11.08
N HIS A 220 -8.83 13.65 10.28
CA HIS A 220 -8.03 12.44 10.45
C HIS A 220 -6.56 12.67 10.12
N HIS A 221 -5.67 11.89 10.76
CA HIS A 221 -4.29 11.77 10.30
C HIS A 221 -4.23 10.79 9.10
N PRO A 222 -3.78 11.22 7.91
CA PRO A 222 -3.65 10.34 6.75
C PRO A 222 -2.54 9.29 6.93
N VAL A 223 -2.89 8.04 6.69
CA VAL A 223 -1.94 6.94 6.51
C VAL A 223 -1.93 6.58 5.02
N ILE A 224 -0.99 7.16 4.29
CA ILE A 224 -0.93 7.04 2.83
C ILE A 224 -0.30 5.69 2.47
N CYS A 225 -1.12 4.75 2.03
CA CYS A 225 -0.75 3.45 1.49
C CYS A 225 -0.26 3.58 0.05
N LEU A 226 1.06 3.66 -0.14
CA LEU A 226 1.69 3.86 -1.44
C LEU A 226 2.14 2.53 -2.06
N THR A 227 1.53 2.16 -3.18
CA THR A 227 2.03 1.05 -4.02
C THR A 227 3.09 1.61 -4.98
N SER A 228 4.36 1.26 -4.76
CA SER A 228 5.48 1.84 -5.52
C SER A 228 5.51 1.40 -6.99
N SER A 229 5.23 0.11 -7.26
CA SER A 229 5.33 -0.46 -8.60
C SER A 229 4.00 -0.39 -9.37
N ARG A 230 4.08 -0.16 -10.68
CA ARG A 230 2.93 -0.21 -11.60
C ARG A 230 2.33 -1.61 -11.69
N ARG A 231 1.03 -1.69 -11.94
CA ARG A 231 0.37 -2.94 -12.29
C ARG A 231 0.82 -3.39 -13.69
N VAL A 232 1.28 -4.63 -13.81
CA VAL A 232 1.58 -5.26 -15.10
C VAL A 232 0.56 -6.36 -15.34
N ALA A 233 -0.36 -6.16 -16.29
CA ALA A 233 -1.32 -7.17 -16.71
C ALA A 233 -0.63 -8.28 -17.52
N GLY A 234 -1.04 -9.54 -17.32
CA GLY A 234 -0.55 -10.67 -18.12
C GLY A 234 0.65 -11.45 -17.55
N THR A 235 1.19 -11.09 -16.39
CA THR A 235 2.21 -11.90 -15.67
C THR A 235 1.62 -12.88 -14.66
N GLU A 236 0.31 -13.13 -14.72
CA GLU A 236 -0.41 -14.01 -13.78
C GLU A 236 -0.22 -15.49 -14.10
N LEU A 237 0.24 -15.80 -15.31
CA LEU A 237 0.59 -17.14 -15.78
C LEU A 237 2.11 -17.35 -15.63
N SER A 238 2.56 -17.72 -14.43
CA SER A 238 3.85 -18.41 -14.24
C SER A 238 3.77 -19.35 -13.05
#